data_AF-A0A8H8QWP0-F1
#
_entry.id   AF-A0A8H8QWP0-F1
#
_cell.length_a   1.000
_cell.length_b   1.000
_cell.length_c   1.000
_cell.angle_alpha   90.00
_cell.angle_beta   90.00
_cell.angle_gamma   90.00
#
_symmetry.space_group_name_H-M   'P 1'
#
loop_
_entity.id
_entity.type
_entity.pdbx_description
1 polymer ?
#
loop_
_entity_poly.entity_id
_entity_poly.type
_entity_poly.pdbx_seq_one_letter_code
_entity_poly.pdbx_strand_id
1 'polypeptide(L)'
;MTAEQPPVTDLASLLATPIFTPIPEASFSSVLNSSPFIPIPQALNLRTISSPNLPPNTIFRSGTLSHLPAASLATLKDKYNITTIFDLRGSHETARSPSVKIEGIETIWIATDRDFLFQGDGENTPGAEEDEFGKPAHRDHVKPIEFTTNEGEDGYVKLYTNFLHTHKEPYKAVFERLRDDRGGILIHCTAGKDRTGILAALILALVDAPAEEIATDYALTRIGIEPFREYLLAALLKQMGKTESIEAFEDPGMAELCGVRGRTILAVLEWMGRKWGSGGEGKYPGVEGYLIRELGLEVADVEKIRRNLAAGGV
;
A
#
# COMPACT_ATOMS: atom_id res chain seq x y z
N MET A 1 -2.85 9.23 37.63
CA MET A 1 -1.69 9.85 36.97
C MET A 1 -0.99 8.76 36.20
N THR A 2 -1.34 8.60 34.92
CA THR A 2 -0.67 7.64 34.03
C THR A 2 0.75 8.15 33.81
N ALA A 3 1.74 7.36 34.19
CA ALA A 3 3.13 7.68 33.91
C ALA A 3 3.31 7.79 32.39
N GLU A 4 3.66 8.99 31.92
CA GLU A 4 4.07 9.22 30.54
C GLU A 4 5.30 8.32 30.28
N GLN A 5 5.14 7.33 29.39
CA GLN A 5 6.28 6.53 28.96
C GLN A 5 7.31 7.45 28.31
N PRO A 6 8.61 7.28 28.60
CA PRO A 6 9.64 8.09 27.96
C PRO A 6 9.55 7.94 26.44
N PRO A 7 9.81 9.02 25.67
CA PRO A 7 9.75 8.97 24.22
C PRO A 7 10.69 7.88 23.72
N VAL A 8 10.14 6.90 23.00
CA VAL A 8 10.90 5.90 22.29
C VAL A 8 11.70 6.63 21.19
N THR A 9 13.02 6.50 21.20
CA THR A 9 13.93 7.29 20.34
C THR A 9 14.51 6.52 19.17
N ASP A 10 14.44 5.18 19.15
CA ASP A 10 14.92 4.38 18.02
C ASP A 10 13.76 3.90 17.12
N LEU A 11 14.02 3.89 15.81
CA LEU A 11 13.02 3.58 14.79
C LEU A 11 12.45 2.16 14.95
N ALA A 12 13.27 1.18 15.32
CA ALA A 12 12.84 -0.21 15.42
C ALA A 12 11.78 -0.39 16.52
N SER A 13 11.97 0.27 17.67
CA SER A 13 11.00 0.27 18.77
C SER A 13 9.68 0.96 18.40
N LEU A 14 9.72 2.06 17.63
CA LEU A 14 8.51 2.70 17.12
C LEU A 14 7.73 1.79 16.16
N LEU A 15 8.43 1.13 15.25
CA LEU A 15 7.83 0.18 14.31
C LEU A 15 7.26 -1.07 15.00
N ALA A 16 7.85 -1.49 16.12
CA ALA A 16 7.36 -2.60 16.92
C ALA A 16 6.15 -2.26 17.81
N THR A 17 5.76 -0.98 17.91
CA THR A 17 4.62 -0.57 18.74
C THR A 17 3.32 -1.14 18.15
N PRO A 18 2.52 -1.91 18.93
CA PRO A 18 1.25 -2.46 18.46
C PRO A 18 0.32 -1.38 17.89
N ILE A 19 -0.47 -1.73 16.88
CA ILE A 19 -1.32 -0.74 16.16
C ILE A 19 -2.42 -0.12 17.05
N PHE A 20 -2.84 -0.81 18.12
CA PHE A 20 -3.80 -0.26 19.07
C PHE A 20 -3.16 0.59 20.17
N THR A 21 -1.83 0.56 20.29
CA THR A 21 -1.09 1.41 21.22
C THR A 21 -0.68 2.71 20.52
N PRO A 22 -1.09 3.89 21.01
CA PRO A 22 -0.66 5.17 20.43
C PRO A 22 0.84 5.35 20.56
N ILE A 23 1.45 5.96 19.53
CA ILE A 23 2.83 6.45 19.61
C ILE A 23 2.76 7.93 20.03
N PRO A 24 3.52 8.38 21.06
CA PRO A 24 3.53 9.78 21.45
C PRO A 24 3.93 10.70 20.28
N GLU A 25 3.30 11.88 20.18
CA GLU A 25 3.56 12.84 19.09
C GLU A 25 5.04 13.22 18.98
N ALA A 26 5.69 13.47 20.12
CA ALA A 26 7.12 13.77 20.16
C ALA A 26 8.00 12.65 19.55
N SER A 27 7.53 11.40 19.59
CA SER A 27 8.25 10.24 19.07
C SER A 27 8.09 10.06 17.56
N PHE A 28 6.91 10.30 16.99
CA PHE A 28 6.70 10.10 15.55
C PHE A 28 6.94 11.37 14.71
N SER A 29 6.74 12.57 15.28
CA SER A 29 6.86 13.83 14.52
C SER A 29 8.25 14.09 13.99
N SER A 30 9.31 13.69 14.70
CA SER A 30 10.69 13.78 14.22
C SER A 30 10.92 12.88 12.99
N VAL A 31 10.31 11.71 12.96
CA VAL A 31 10.40 10.75 11.85
C VAL A 31 9.61 11.26 10.65
N LEU A 32 8.38 11.75 10.84
CA LEU A 32 7.57 12.31 9.74
C LEU A 32 8.17 13.56 9.09
N ASN A 33 9.06 14.27 9.80
CA ASN A 33 9.77 15.44 9.30
C ASN A 33 11.16 15.11 8.71
N SER A 34 11.49 13.84 8.55
CA SER A 34 12.78 13.40 7.99
C SER A 34 12.60 12.34 6.91
N SER A 35 13.64 12.15 6.10
CA SER A 35 13.65 11.14 5.04
C SER A 35 13.38 9.73 5.63
N PRO A 36 12.52 8.90 5.00
CA PRO A 36 11.96 9.07 3.65
C PRO A 36 10.64 9.84 3.59
N PHE A 37 10.07 10.27 4.72
CA PHE A 37 8.82 11.03 4.73
C PHE A 37 8.97 12.41 4.12
N ILE A 38 7.88 12.88 3.52
CA ILE A 38 7.81 14.24 2.96
C ILE A 38 7.05 15.11 3.97
N PRO A 39 7.65 16.20 4.46
CA PRO A 39 7.07 17.05 5.50
C PRO A 39 5.98 17.97 4.94
N ILE A 40 4.85 17.40 4.53
CA ILE A 40 3.61 18.12 4.29
C ILE A 40 2.72 17.91 5.51
N PRO A 41 2.38 18.96 6.27
CA PRO A 41 1.51 18.83 7.43
C PRO A 41 0.20 18.10 7.09
N GLN A 42 -0.16 17.13 7.92
CA GLN A 42 -1.36 16.30 7.75
C GLN A 42 -1.41 15.44 6.48
N ALA A 43 -0.31 15.31 5.72
CA ALA A 43 -0.23 14.31 4.66
C ALA A 43 -0.22 12.91 5.26
N LEU A 44 -1.18 12.09 4.86
CA LEU A 44 -1.32 10.73 5.36
C LEU A 44 -0.25 9.85 4.73
N ASN A 45 0.67 9.33 5.53
CA ASN A 45 1.61 8.28 5.16
C ASN A 45 2.50 8.62 3.92
N LEU A 46 2.72 9.91 3.65
CA LEU A 46 3.41 10.39 2.45
C LEU A 46 4.94 10.29 2.55
N ARG A 47 5.56 9.53 1.66
CA ARG A 47 7.02 9.36 1.59
C ARG A 47 7.50 8.98 0.19
N THR A 48 8.80 9.10 -0.06
CA THR A 48 9.45 8.46 -1.21
C THR A 48 9.79 7.00 -0.87
N ILE A 49 9.77 6.11 -1.86
CA ILE A 49 10.42 4.79 -1.73
C ILE A 49 11.79 4.87 -2.40
N SER A 50 12.79 4.29 -1.76
CA SER A 50 14.17 4.32 -2.24
C SER A 50 14.92 3.07 -1.82
N SER A 51 15.95 2.74 -2.58
CA SER A 51 16.89 1.64 -2.32
C SER A 51 18.23 2.02 -2.96
N PRO A 52 19.37 1.38 -2.66
CA PRO A 52 20.62 1.63 -3.40
C PRO A 52 20.47 1.56 -4.92
N ASN A 53 19.51 0.77 -5.42
CA ASN A 53 19.20 0.60 -6.85
C ASN A 53 17.96 1.40 -7.33
N LEU A 54 17.35 2.22 -6.46
CA LEU A 54 16.23 3.09 -6.79
C LEU A 54 16.50 4.47 -6.18
N PRO A 55 16.97 5.44 -6.97
CA PRO A 55 17.25 6.79 -6.50
C PRO A 55 16.02 7.40 -5.81
N PRO A 56 16.22 8.13 -4.70
CA PRO A 56 15.12 8.79 -4.01
C PRO A 56 14.44 9.80 -4.94
N ASN A 57 13.21 10.17 -4.60
CA ASN A 57 12.40 11.16 -5.30
C ASN A 57 11.96 10.77 -6.73
N THR A 58 11.99 9.49 -7.09
CA THR A 58 11.40 9.00 -8.35
C THR A 58 10.00 8.46 -8.11
N ILE A 59 9.83 7.69 -7.04
CA ILE A 59 8.56 7.03 -6.69
C ILE A 59 8.14 7.46 -5.29
N PHE A 60 6.88 7.81 -5.16
CA PHE A 60 6.27 8.26 -3.92
C PHE A 60 5.04 7.42 -3.60
N ARG A 61 4.74 7.32 -2.31
CA ARG A 61 3.55 6.64 -1.80
C ARG A 61 2.88 7.45 -0.70
N SER A 62 1.55 7.36 -0.61
CA SER A 62 0.77 7.96 0.46
C SER A 62 -0.54 7.22 0.71
N GLY A 63 -1.27 7.62 1.75
CA GLY A 63 -2.72 7.45 1.79
C GLY A 63 -3.42 8.53 0.98
N THR A 64 -4.73 8.65 1.18
CA THR A 64 -5.52 9.70 0.51
C THR A 64 -5.03 11.09 0.92
N LEU A 65 -5.01 12.00 -0.05
CA LEU A 65 -4.68 13.41 0.14
C LEU A 65 -5.90 14.31 -0.10
N SER A 66 -7.09 13.72 -0.28
CA SER A 66 -8.33 14.43 -0.61
C SER A 66 -8.79 15.43 0.47
N HIS A 67 -8.32 15.30 1.71
CA HIS A 67 -8.61 16.23 2.80
C HIS A 67 -7.69 17.47 2.80
N LEU A 68 -6.62 17.47 2.01
CA LEU A 68 -5.68 18.58 1.93
C LEU A 68 -6.08 19.56 0.82
N PRO A 69 -5.93 20.88 1.04
CA PRO A 69 -6.13 21.85 -0.01
C PRO A 69 -5.01 21.73 -1.06
N ALA A 70 -5.33 21.95 -2.34
CA ALA A 70 -4.38 21.83 -3.44
C ALA A 70 -3.10 22.68 -3.25
N ALA A 71 -3.21 23.86 -2.60
CA ALA A 71 -2.07 24.71 -2.29
C ALA A 71 -1.04 24.03 -1.37
N SER A 72 -1.48 23.20 -0.42
CA SER A 72 -0.58 22.42 0.45
C SER A 72 0.15 21.31 -0.30
N LEU A 73 -0.31 20.97 -1.50
CA LEU A 73 0.23 19.89 -2.34
C LEU A 73 1.08 20.42 -3.51
N ALA A 74 1.20 21.74 -3.69
CA ALA A 74 2.02 22.33 -4.76
C ALA A 74 3.48 21.82 -4.73
N THR A 75 4.02 21.61 -3.53
CA THR A 75 5.38 21.06 -3.33
C THR A 75 5.58 19.68 -3.97
N LEU A 76 4.52 18.86 -4.14
CA LEU A 76 4.60 17.58 -4.83
C LEU A 76 5.12 17.76 -6.26
N LYS A 77 4.65 18.79 -6.96
CA LYS A 77 5.14 19.17 -8.28
C LYS A 77 6.45 19.93 -8.18
N ASP A 78 6.44 21.04 -7.45
CA ASP A 78 7.50 22.06 -7.53
C ASP A 78 8.85 21.59 -6.96
N LYS A 79 8.81 20.73 -5.94
CA LYS A 79 10.02 20.22 -5.26
C LYS A 79 10.32 18.77 -5.60
N TYR A 80 9.29 17.94 -5.76
CA TYR A 80 9.42 16.50 -5.93
C TYR A 80 9.19 16.02 -7.37
N ASN A 81 8.94 16.93 -8.31
CA ASN A 81 8.72 16.64 -9.73
C ASN A 81 7.68 15.55 -9.98
N ILE A 82 6.65 15.49 -9.13
CA ILE A 82 5.54 14.55 -9.30
C ILE A 82 4.68 15.07 -10.44
N THR A 83 4.57 14.26 -11.49
CA THR A 83 3.81 14.57 -12.70
C THR A 83 2.54 13.73 -12.79
N THR A 84 2.46 12.61 -12.07
CA THR A 84 1.32 11.70 -12.11
C THR A 84 0.99 11.12 -10.74
N ILE A 85 -0.31 11.08 -10.43
CA ILE A 85 -0.88 10.40 -9.26
C ILE A 85 -1.69 9.21 -9.75
N PHE A 86 -1.45 8.04 -9.17
CA PHE A 86 -2.26 6.85 -9.35
C PHE A 86 -3.11 6.63 -8.09
N ASP A 87 -4.42 6.77 -8.25
CA ASP A 87 -5.40 6.47 -7.20
C ASP A 87 -5.84 5.01 -7.33
N LEU A 88 -5.45 4.18 -6.36
CA LEU A 88 -5.74 2.75 -6.33
C LEU A 88 -7.02 2.42 -5.56
N ARG A 89 -7.84 3.43 -5.22
CA ARG A 89 -9.09 3.22 -4.47
C ARG A 89 -10.22 2.73 -5.38
N GLY A 90 -11.18 2.02 -4.81
CA GLY A 90 -12.41 1.61 -5.50
C GLY A 90 -13.37 2.79 -5.71
N SER A 91 -14.40 2.59 -6.53
CA SER A 91 -15.41 3.60 -6.85
C SER A 91 -16.18 4.10 -5.63
N HIS A 92 -16.45 3.23 -4.65
CA HIS A 92 -17.10 3.64 -3.40
C HIS A 92 -16.25 4.64 -2.60
N GLU A 93 -14.94 4.37 -2.53
CA GLU A 93 -13.99 5.21 -1.80
C GLU A 93 -13.78 6.56 -2.51
N THR A 94 -13.64 6.56 -3.84
CA THR A 94 -13.47 7.80 -4.63
C THR A 94 -14.75 8.61 -4.74
N ALA A 95 -15.94 7.98 -4.74
CA ALA A 95 -17.22 8.69 -4.68
C ALA A 95 -17.41 9.40 -3.33
N ARG A 96 -17.03 8.76 -2.22
CA ARG A 96 -17.09 9.36 -0.87
C ARG A 96 -16.03 10.44 -0.67
N SER A 97 -14.84 10.25 -1.24
CA SER A 97 -13.70 11.16 -1.10
C SER A 97 -12.98 11.32 -2.45
N PRO A 98 -13.46 12.25 -3.31
CA PRO A 98 -12.90 12.45 -4.65
C PRO A 98 -11.40 12.76 -4.63
N SER A 99 -10.67 12.26 -5.61
CA SER A 99 -9.24 12.51 -5.75
C SER A 99 -8.97 14.01 -5.90
N VAL A 100 -7.91 14.49 -5.24
CA VAL A 100 -7.52 15.90 -5.31
C VAL A 100 -7.04 16.26 -6.72
N LYS A 101 -7.48 17.41 -7.23
CA LYS A 101 -6.99 17.96 -8.51
C LYS A 101 -5.87 18.94 -8.22
N ILE A 102 -4.68 18.68 -8.75
CA ILE A 102 -3.49 19.52 -8.61
C ILE A 102 -3.05 19.97 -10.01
N GLU A 103 -2.86 21.27 -10.20
CA GLU A 103 -2.54 21.83 -11.51
C GLU A 103 -1.17 21.35 -12.03
N GLY A 104 -1.19 20.71 -13.21
CA GLY A 104 0.01 20.15 -13.83
C GLY A 104 0.43 18.78 -13.29
N ILE A 105 -0.42 18.13 -12.49
CA ILE A 105 -0.28 16.72 -12.13
C ILE A 105 -1.47 15.95 -12.72
N GLU A 106 -1.18 14.96 -13.54
CA GLU A 106 -2.20 14.05 -14.06
C GLU A 106 -2.66 13.10 -12.95
N THR A 107 -3.97 12.88 -12.82
CA THR A 107 -4.50 11.86 -11.90
C THR A 107 -5.13 10.73 -12.70
N ILE A 108 -4.58 9.53 -12.54
CA ILE A 108 -5.06 8.30 -13.17
C ILE A 108 -5.81 7.49 -12.13
N TRP A 109 -7.07 7.20 -12.42
CA TRP A 109 -7.91 6.29 -11.65
C TRP A 109 -8.52 5.27 -12.60
N ILE A 110 -8.27 3.99 -12.33
CA ILE A 110 -8.83 2.86 -13.09
C ILE A 110 -9.74 2.10 -12.13
N ALA A 111 -11.03 2.03 -12.46
CA ALA A 111 -12.05 1.47 -11.60
C ALA A 111 -11.72 0.02 -11.21
N THR A 112 -11.68 -0.24 -9.90
CA THR A 112 -11.38 -1.57 -9.33
C THR A 112 -12.28 -1.82 -8.13
N ASP A 113 -13.41 -2.50 -8.36
CA ASP A 113 -14.46 -2.70 -7.33
C ASP A 113 -14.58 -4.16 -6.88
N ARG A 114 -13.51 -4.93 -7.04
CA ARG A 114 -13.50 -6.39 -6.83
C ARG A 114 -12.69 -6.84 -5.61
N ASP A 115 -12.09 -5.91 -4.86
CA ASP A 115 -11.26 -6.27 -3.72
C ASP A 115 -12.07 -6.57 -2.45
N PHE A 116 -11.52 -7.46 -1.62
CA PHE A 116 -12.23 -8.02 -0.47
C PHE A 116 -12.44 -7.07 0.70
N LEU A 117 -11.72 -5.94 0.73
CA LEU A 117 -11.82 -5.01 1.86
C LEU A 117 -13.13 -4.24 1.79
N PHE A 118 -13.50 -3.70 0.63
CA PHE A 118 -14.53 -2.64 0.53
C PHE A 118 -15.88 -3.08 -0.03
N GLN A 119 -16.13 -4.39 -0.19
CA GLN A 119 -17.46 -4.89 -0.51
C GLN A 119 -18.27 -5.03 0.78
N GLY A 120 -19.20 -4.10 1.02
CA GLY A 120 -20.14 -4.18 2.12
C GLY A 120 -21.15 -5.32 1.95
N ASP A 121 -21.59 -5.87 3.07
CA ASP A 121 -22.74 -6.78 3.13
C ASP A 121 -24.00 -6.01 2.69
N GLY A 122 -24.40 -6.05 1.42
CA GLY A 122 -25.77 -5.64 1.08
C GLY A 122 -26.09 -4.97 -0.24
N GLU A 123 -25.19 -4.88 -1.21
CA GLU A 123 -25.60 -4.47 -2.56
C GLU A 123 -25.24 -5.51 -3.61
N ASN A 124 -26.29 -6.11 -4.18
CA ASN A 124 -26.27 -6.87 -5.42
C ASN A 124 -25.65 -5.98 -6.50
N THR A 125 -24.39 -6.23 -6.85
CA THR A 125 -23.82 -5.71 -8.08
C THR A 125 -24.45 -6.53 -9.21
N PRO A 126 -25.25 -5.93 -10.11
CA PRO A 126 -25.82 -6.67 -11.23
C PRO A 126 -24.67 -7.23 -12.08
N GLY A 127 -24.61 -8.55 -12.27
CA GLY A 127 -23.59 -9.22 -13.10
C GLY A 127 -22.43 -9.88 -12.36
N ALA A 128 -22.54 -10.15 -11.05
CA ALA A 128 -21.64 -11.13 -10.42
C ALA A 128 -21.87 -12.50 -11.06
N GLU A 129 -20.82 -13.11 -11.62
CA GLU A 129 -20.90 -14.45 -12.20
C GLU A 129 -21.29 -15.45 -11.10
N GLU A 130 -22.30 -16.26 -11.39
CA GLU A 130 -22.70 -17.39 -10.54
C GLU A 130 -21.64 -18.49 -10.69
N ASP A 131 -21.33 -19.19 -9.60
CA ASP A 131 -20.53 -20.41 -9.70
C ASP A 131 -21.31 -21.52 -10.44
N GLU A 132 -20.64 -22.64 -10.73
CA GLU A 132 -21.23 -23.79 -11.43
C GLU A 132 -22.45 -24.42 -10.70
N PHE A 133 -22.77 -23.96 -9.49
CA PHE A 133 -23.90 -24.39 -8.67
C PHE A 133 -24.98 -23.31 -8.50
N GLY A 134 -24.93 -22.21 -9.27
CA GLY A 134 -25.93 -21.14 -9.21
C GLY A 134 -25.89 -20.35 -7.90
N LYS A 135 -24.77 -20.39 -7.17
CA LYS A 135 -24.56 -19.52 -6.01
C LYS A 135 -23.83 -18.26 -6.47
N PRO A 136 -24.13 -17.09 -5.88
CA PRO A 136 -23.28 -15.93 -6.09
C PRO A 136 -21.85 -16.35 -5.70
N ALA A 137 -20.89 -16.18 -6.62
CA ALA A 137 -19.49 -16.52 -6.37
C ALA A 137 -19.13 -16.09 -4.94
N HIS A 138 -18.80 -17.06 -4.09
CA HIS A 138 -18.56 -16.85 -2.67
C HIS A 138 -17.67 -15.60 -2.49
N ARG A 139 -18.27 -14.51 -2.01
CA ARG A 139 -17.56 -13.25 -1.73
C ARG A 139 -16.72 -13.50 -0.49
N ASP A 140 -15.46 -13.86 -0.69
CA ASP A 140 -14.52 -14.10 0.38
C ASP A 140 -14.15 -12.79 1.08
N HIS A 141 -15.01 -12.33 2.00
CA HIS A 141 -14.68 -11.22 2.88
C HIS A 141 -13.45 -11.55 3.72
N VAL A 142 -12.62 -10.55 4.00
CA VAL A 142 -11.47 -10.66 4.90
C VAL A 142 -11.96 -10.98 6.30
N LYS A 143 -11.59 -12.15 6.83
CA LYS A 143 -11.99 -12.56 8.19
C LYS A 143 -10.79 -12.43 9.13
N PRO A 144 -10.91 -11.72 10.27
CA PRO A 144 -9.81 -11.57 11.24
C PRO A 144 -9.16 -12.89 11.66
N ILE A 145 -9.96 -13.96 11.79
CA ILE A 145 -9.44 -15.29 12.14
C ILE A 145 -8.37 -15.81 11.17
N GLU A 146 -8.37 -15.38 9.90
CA GLU A 146 -7.39 -15.78 8.88
C GLU A 146 -6.01 -15.15 9.14
N PHE A 147 -5.93 -14.15 10.02
CA PHE A 147 -4.68 -13.49 10.43
C PHE A 147 -4.13 -14.06 11.75
N THR A 148 -4.77 -15.07 12.34
CA THR A 148 -4.31 -15.65 13.61
C THR A 148 -3.24 -16.72 13.45
N THR A 149 -2.98 -17.17 12.22
CA THR A 149 -1.98 -18.20 11.91
C THR A 149 -0.69 -17.58 11.39
N ASN A 150 0.43 -18.25 11.68
CA ASN A 150 1.77 -17.87 11.23
C ASN A 150 2.06 -16.36 11.38
N GLU A 151 1.73 -15.80 12.56
CA GLU A 151 1.94 -14.39 12.89
C GLU A 151 1.28 -13.40 11.90
N GLY A 152 0.17 -13.80 11.29
CA GLY A 152 -0.60 -13.02 10.32
C GLY A 152 -0.22 -13.24 8.86
N GLU A 153 0.88 -13.93 8.57
CA GLU A 153 1.39 -14.11 7.21
C GLU A 153 0.37 -14.74 6.27
N ASP A 154 -0.36 -15.78 6.72
CA ASP A 154 -1.33 -16.47 5.88
C ASP A 154 -2.48 -15.55 5.44
N GLY A 155 -2.99 -14.74 6.39
CA GLY A 155 -4.02 -13.73 6.13
C GLY A 155 -3.54 -12.66 5.15
N TYR A 156 -2.31 -12.17 5.30
CA TYR A 156 -1.72 -11.19 4.37
C TYR A 156 -1.42 -11.78 2.99
N VAL A 157 -0.96 -13.02 2.90
CA VAL A 157 -0.80 -13.72 1.62
C VAL A 157 -2.16 -13.83 0.92
N LYS A 158 -3.21 -14.27 1.61
CA LYS A 158 -4.56 -14.31 1.03
C LYS A 158 -5.03 -12.93 0.58
N LEU A 159 -4.88 -11.91 1.43
CA LEU A 159 -5.30 -10.54 1.14
C LEU A 159 -4.57 -9.94 -0.06
N TYR A 160 -3.24 -10.03 -0.09
CA TYR A 160 -2.45 -9.36 -1.14
C TYR A 160 -2.53 -10.09 -2.46
N THR A 161 -2.74 -11.41 -2.45
CA THR A 161 -2.99 -12.16 -3.69
C THR A 161 -4.33 -11.81 -4.31
N ASN A 162 -5.34 -11.44 -3.51
CA ASN A 162 -6.56 -10.83 -4.04
C ASN A 162 -6.28 -9.47 -4.71
N PHE A 163 -5.46 -8.59 -4.11
CA PHE A 163 -5.09 -7.33 -4.77
C PHE A 163 -4.33 -7.56 -6.08
N LEU A 164 -3.36 -8.48 -6.10
CA LEU A 164 -2.65 -8.86 -7.33
C LEU A 164 -3.59 -9.40 -8.41
N HIS A 165 -4.73 -9.99 -8.04
CA HIS A 165 -5.70 -10.46 -9.01
C HIS A 165 -6.68 -9.36 -9.46
N THR A 166 -7.12 -8.51 -8.53
CA THR A 166 -8.17 -7.52 -8.75
C THR A 166 -7.64 -6.20 -9.31
N HIS A 167 -6.41 -5.82 -8.99
CA HIS A 167 -5.78 -4.54 -9.37
C HIS A 167 -4.81 -4.66 -10.55
N LYS A 168 -4.97 -5.68 -11.41
CA LYS A 168 -4.10 -5.88 -12.57
C LYS A 168 -4.01 -4.63 -13.46
N GLU A 169 -5.14 -4.05 -13.83
CA GLU A 169 -5.17 -2.88 -14.74
C GLU A 169 -4.54 -1.62 -14.10
N PRO A 170 -4.89 -1.20 -12.86
CA PRO A 170 -4.16 -0.13 -12.18
C PRO A 170 -2.66 -0.37 -12.05
N TYR A 171 -2.24 -1.59 -11.68
CA TYR A 171 -0.82 -1.90 -11.51
C TYR A 171 -0.08 -1.90 -12.84
N LYS A 172 -0.70 -2.45 -13.89
CA LYS A 172 -0.17 -2.39 -15.25
C LYS A 172 0.06 -0.95 -15.69
N ALA A 173 -0.92 -0.06 -15.50
CA ALA A 173 -0.78 1.35 -15.87
C ALA A 173 0.39 2.04 -15.14
N VAL A 174 0.64 1.67 -13.89
CA VAL A 174 1.82 2.16 -13.14
C VAL A 174 3.11 1.67 -13.80
N PHE A 175 3.23 0.38 -14.09
CA PHE A 175 4.44 -0.17 -14.72
C PHE A 175 4.65 0.35 -16.15
N GLU A 176 3.60 0.56 -16.93
CA GLU A 176 3.67 1.21 -18.24
C GLU A 176 4.15 2.67 -18.13
N ARG A 177 3.68 3.41 -17.12
CA ARG A 177 4.21 4.76 -16.85
C ARG A 177 5.70 4.73 -16.50
N LEU A 178 6.14 3.78 -15.68
CA LEU A 178 7.57 3.60 -15.36
C LEU A 178 8.41 3.18 -16.56
N ARG A 179 7.79 2.51 -17.55
CA ARG A 179 8.43 2.16 -18.82
C ARG A 179 8.60 3.36 -19.73
N ASP A 180 7.61 4.24 -19.79
CA ASP A 180 7.47 5.21 -20.88
C ASP A 180 7.78 6.67 -20.50
N ASP A 181 7.73 7.02 -19.21
CA ASP A 181 7.94 8.37 -18.70
C ASP A 181 9.09 8.41 -17.68
N ARG A 182 9.62 9.61 -17.41
CA ARG A 182 10.68 9.90 -16.43
C ARG A 182 10.23 10.81 -15.30
N GLY A 183 9.00 11.33 -15.35
CA GLY A 183 8.43 12.13 -14.27
C GLY A 183 8.19 11.31 -12.99
N GLY A 184 8.23 11.99 -11.83
CA GLY A 184 7.95 11.35 -10.56
C GLY A 184 6.48 10.90 -10.47
N ILE A 185 6.24 9.75 -9.85
CA ILE A 185 4.87 9.23 -9.65
C ILE A 185 4.53 9.10 -8.17
N LEU A 186 3.27 9.38 -7.82
CA LEU A 186 2.70 9.10 -6.50
C LEU A 186 1.64 8.01 -6.61
N ILE A 187 1.83 6.89 -5.91
CA ILE A 187 0.83 5.83 -5.79
C ILE A 187 0.12 5.94 -4.44
N HIS A 188 -1.21 5.89 -4.40
CA HIS A 188 -1.93 5.93 -3.14
C HIS A 188 -3.19 5.08 -3.13
N CYS A 189 -3.65 4.75 -1.92
CA CYS A 189 -4.98 4.20 -1.67
C CYS A 189 -5.62 5.00 -0.52
N THR A 190 -6.43 4.38 0.34
CA THR A 190 -6.99 5.08 1.52
C THR A 190 -5.93 5.34 2.59
N ALA A 191 -5.31 4.30 3.15
CA ALA A 191 -4.26 4.46 4.17
C ALA A 191 -2.83 4.52 3.59
N GLY A 192 -2.67 4.13 2.32
CA GLY A 192 -1.35 3.92 1.73
C GLY A 192 -0.62 2.70 2.27
N LYS A 193 -1.35 1.77 2.90
CA LYS A 193 -0.83 0.53 3.52
C LYS A 193 -0.85 -0.64 2.53
N ASP A 194 -2.05 -1.10 2.15
CA ASP A 194 -2.22 -2.43 1.57
C ASP A 194 -2.02 -2.43 0.04
N ARG A 195 -3.00 -1.96 -0.73
CA ARG A 195 -2.91 -1.83 -2.21
C ARG A 195 -1.68 -1.05 -2.68
N THR A 196 -1.33 0.02 -1.96
CA THR A 196 -0.12 0.81 -2.21
C THR A 196 1.14 0.08 -1.77
N GLY A 197 1.10 -0.67 -0.67
CA GLY A 197 2.28 -1.33 -0.13
C GLY A 197 2.71 -2.55 -0.91
N ILE A 198 1.77 -3.37 -1.39
CA ILE A 198 2.14 -4.47 -2.28
C ILE A 198 2.73 -3.91 -3.57
N LEU A 199 2.14 -2.87 -4.19
CA LEU A 199 2.69 -2.26 -5.39
C LEU A 199 4.09 -1.65 -5.16
N ALA A 200 4.30 -0.95 -4.05
CA ALA A 200 5.63 -0.44 -3.68
C ALA A 200 6.66 -1.57 -3.52
N ALA A 201 6.25 -2.69 -2.90
CA ALA A 201 7.12 -3.86 -2.75
C ALA A 201 7.44 -4.52 -4.10
N LEU A 202 6.49 -4.57 -5.05
CA LEU A 202 6.76 -5.04 -6.42
C LEU A 202 7.83 -4.16 -7.11
N ILE A 203 7.72 -2.84 -6.98
CA ILE A 203 8.68 -1.89 -7.57
C ILE A 203 10.08 -2.07 -6.95
N LEU A 204 10.17 -2.14 -5.61
CA LEU A 204 11.43 -2.36 -4.90
C LEU A 204 12.04 -3.73 -5.23
N ALA A 205 11.23 -4.77 -5.32
CA ALA A 205 11.67 -6.09 -5.73
C ALA A 205 12.20 -6.11 -7.18
N LEU A 206 11.60 -5.31 -8.07
CA LEU A 206 12.04 -5.22 -9.47
C LEU A 206 13.42 -4.57 -9.64
N VAL A 207 13.86 -3.75 -8.69
CA VAL A 207 15.24 -3.22 -8.66
C VAL A 207 16.17 -4.04 -7.76
N ASP A 208 15.75 -5.26 -7.40
CA ASP A 208 16.49 -6.19 -6.54
C ASP A 208 16.89 -5.57 -5.18
N ALA A 209 16.01 -4.73 -4.61
CA ALA A 209 16.23 -4.14 -3.30
C ALA A 209 16.48 -5.20 -2.21
N PRO A 210 17.33 -4.92 -1.20
CA PRO A 210 17.46 -5.76 -0.02
C PRO A 210 16.10 -6.06 0.63
N ALA A 211 15.92 -7.28 1.14
CA ALA A 211 14.63 -7.69 1.71
C ALA A 211 14.29 -6.84 2.94
N GLU A 212 15.32 -6.47 3.70
CA GLU A 212 15.24 -5.59 4.87
C GLU A 212 14.73 -4.18 4.50
N GLU A 213 15.10 -3.66 3.33
CA GLU A 213 14.62 -2.35 2.86
C GLU A 213 13.15 -2.42 2.43
N ILE A 214 12.74 -3.49 1.73
CA ILE A 214 11.33 -3.73 1.37
C ILE A 214 10.47 -3.85 2.63
N ALA A 215 10.93 -4.65 3.59
CA ALA A 215 10.27 -4.84 4.88
C ALA A 215 10.18 -3.54 5.67
N THR A 216 11.26 -2.73 5.67
CA THR A 216 11.30 -1.44 6.36
C THR A 216 10.36 -0.42 5.71
N ASP A 217 10.36 -0.27 4.39
CA ASP A 217 9.42 0.63 3.70
C ASP A 217 7.96 0.28 4.02
N TYR A 218 7.62 -1.00 4.01
CA TYR A 218 6.29 -1.45 4.40
C TYR A 218 5.99 -1.09 5.86
N ALA A 219 6.90 -1.42 6.78
CA ALA A 219 6.77 -1.18 8.22
C ALA A 219 6.62 0.31 8.58
N LEU A 220 7.29 1.22 7.86
CA LEU A 220 7.17 2.68 8.05
C LEU A 220 5.72 3.19 7.99
N THR A 221 4.81 2.42 7.36
CA THR A 221 3.39 2.70 7.41
C THR A 221 2.85 2.80 8.85
N ARG A 222 3.39 2.05 9.82
CA ARG A 222 3.01 2.16 11.24
C ARG A 222 3.13 3.60 11.72
N ILE A 223 4.22 4.28 11.39
CA ILE A 223 4.48 5.67 11.79
C ILE A 223 3.67 6.62 10.90
N GLY A 224 3.66 6.39 9.59
CA GLY A 224 3.00 7.26 8.61
C GLY A 224 1.48 7.39 8.77
N ILE A 225 0.82 6.40 9.38
CA ILE A 225 -0.61 6.46 9.68
C ILE A 225 -0.92 6.94 11.09
N GLU A 226 0.06 7.08 11.99
CA GLU A 226 -0.18 7.44 13.41
C GLU A 226 -1.07 8.69 13.57
N PRO A 227 -0.86 9.80 12.82
CA PRO A 227 -1.73 10.98 12.94
C PRO A 227 -3.20 10.73 12.62
N PHE A 228 -3.52 9.64 11.91
CA PHE A 228 -4.86 9.26 11.47
C PHE A 228 -5.28 7.88 11.99
N ARG A 229 -4.52 7.29 12.91
CA ARG A 229 -4.65 5.89 13.32
C ARG A 229 -6.05 5.60 13.86
N GLU A 230 -6.55 6.43 14.77
CA GLU A 230 -7.88 6.27 15.36
C GLU A 230 -8.99 6.34 14.31
N TYR A 231 -8.91 7.32 13.40
CA TYR A 231 -9.86 7.45 12.30
C TYR A 231 -9.86 6.22 11.38
N LEU A 232 -8.68 5.73 11.00
CA LEU A 232 -8.55 4.55 10.13
C LEU A 232 -9.07 3.28 10.80
N LEU A 233 -8.81 3.11 12.10
CA LEU A 233 -9.32 1.98 12.87
C LEU A 233 -10.84 2.02 13.01
N ALA A 234 -11.41 3.19 13.33
CA ALA A 234 -12.85 3.39 13.40
C ALA A 234 -13.53 3.13 12.05
N ALA A 235 -12.94 3.63 10.96
CA ALA A 235 -13.45 3.41 9.61
C ALA A 235 -13.46 1.92 9.22
N LEU A 236 -12.40 1.18 9.57
CA LEU A 236 -12.32 -0.26 9.34
C LEU A 236 -13.40 -1.02 10.15
N LEU A 237 -13.55 -0.73 11.44
CA LEU A 237 -14.57 -1.39 12.27
C LEU A 237 -15.97 -1.16 11.71
N LYS A 238 -16.30 0.10 11.36
CA LYS A 238 -17.58 0.45 10.74
C LYS A 238 -17.83 -0.31 9.44
N GLN A 239 -16.79 -0.47 8.62
CA GLN A 239 -16.88 -1.20 7.35
C GLN A 239 -17.09 -2.71 7.56
N MET A 240 -16.55 -3.27 8.63
CA MET A 240 -16.77 -4.66 9.02
C MET A 240 -18.09 -4.87 9.79
N GLY A 241 -18.94 -3.85 9.88
CA GLY A 241 -20.19 -3.92 10.67
C GLY A 241 -19.96 -4.09 12.17
N LYS A 242 -18.75 -3.81 12.66
CA LYS A 242 -18.38 -3.90 14.08
C LYS A 242 -18.57 -2.54 14.77
N THR A 243 -19.01 -2.57 16.02
CA THR A 243 -19.03 -1.38 16.89
C THR A 243 -17.61 -0.97 17.27
N GLU A 244 -17.40 0.34 17.43
CA GLU A 244 -16.16 0.91 18.00
C GLU A 244 -16.08 0.58 19.50
N SER A 245 -15.70 -0.65 19.85
CA SER A 245 -15.46 -1.09 21.22
C SER A 245 -14.01 -1.56 21.40
N ILE A 246 -13.49 -1.42 22.62
CA ILE A 246 -12.15 -1.89 23.00
C ILE A 246 -12.03 -3.41 22.72
N GLU A 247 -13.11 -4.16 22.94
CA GLU A 247 -13.20 -5.61 22.70
C GLU A 247 -12.93 -5.98 21.23
N ALA A 248 -13.31 -5.13 20.27
CA ALA A 248 -13.03 -5.36 18.86
C ALA A 248 -11.52 -5.31 18.54
N PHE A 249 -10.73 -4.65 19.39
CA PHE A 249 -9.28 -4.53 19.26
C PHE A 249 -8.51 -5.53 20.14
N GLU A 250 -9.19 -6.22 21.06
CA GLU A 250 -8.63 -7.35 21.83
C GLU A 250 -8.68 -8.68 21.05
N ASP A 251 -9.41 -8.74 19.94
CA ASP A 251 -9.39 -9.86 18.99
C ASP A 251 -7.99 -9.98 18.35
N PRO A 252 -7.25 -11.09 18.59
CA PRO A 252 -5.90 -11.28 18.03
C PRO A 252 -5.86 -11.19 16.51
N GLY A 253 -6.92 -11.65 15.83
CA GLY A 253 -7.03 -11.55 14.38
C GLY A 253 -7.16 -10.10 13.90
N MET A 254 -7.87 -9.26 14.66
CA MET A 254 -7.96 -7.82 14.37
C MET A 254 -6.64 -7.10 14.61
N ALA A 255 -5.90 -7.46 15.67
CA ALA A 255 -4.57 -6.93 15.92
C ALA A 255 -3.62 -7.21 14.76
N GLU A 256 -3.65 -8.42 14.22
CA GLU A 256 -2.81 -8.83 13.09
C GLU A 256 -3.26 -8.20 11.76
N LEU A 257 -4.57 -8.17 11.48
CA LEU A 257 -5.14 -7.51 10.30
C LEU A 257 -4.78 -6.00 10.25
N CYS A 258 -4.83 -5.32 11.40
CA CYS A 258 -4.49 -3.91 11.49
C CYS A 258 -2.96 -3.68 11.52
N GLY A 259 -2.19 -4.68 11.95
CA GLY A 259 -0.74 -4.60 12.15
C GLY A 259 0.07 -4.24 10.90
N VAL A 260 1.30 -3.77 11.09
CA VAL A 260 2.20 -3.41 9.98
C VAL A 260 3.57 -4.05 10.22
N ARG A 261 3.70 -5.33 9.89
CA ARG A 261 4.94 -6.08 10.07
C ARG A 261 5.68 -6.24 8.75
N GLY A 262 6.95 -5.83 8.69
CA GLY A 262 7.77 -5.97 7.50
C GLY A 262 7.88 -7.41 6.97
N ARG A 263 7.79 -8.42 7.85
CA ARG A 263 7.83 -9.82 7.43
C ARG A 263 6.62 -10.23 6.57
N THR A 264 5.44 -9.64 6.77
CA THR A 264 4.24 -10.06 6.03
C THR A 264 4.34 -9.72 4.55
N ILE A 265 4.96 -8.59 4.18
CA ILE A 265 5.21 -8.27 2.77
C ILE A 265 6.24 -9.22 2.14
N LEU A 266 7.24 -9.68 2.91
CA LEU A 266 8.23 -10.65 2.43
C LEU A 266 7.59 -12.02 2.20
N ALA A 267 6.70 -12.48 3.10
CA ALA A 267 5.96 -13.72 2.93
C ALA A 267 5.13 -13.73 1.63
N VAL A 268 4.57 -12.58 1.23
CA VAL A 268 3.88 -12.41 -0.05
C VAL A 268 4.85 -12.55 -1.23
N LEU A 269 6.03 -11.90 -1.19
CA LEU A 269 7.04 -12.04 -2.24
C LEU A 269 7.56 -13.48 -2.37
N GLU A 270 7.74 -14.19 -1.25
CA GLU A 270 8.11 -15.61 -1.27
C GLU A 270 7.02 -16.48 -1.89
N TRP A 271 5.75 -16.22 -1.55
CA TRP A 271 4.61 -16.89 -2.19
C TRP A 271 4.58 -16.61 -3.69
N MET A 272 4.84 -15.37 -4.13
CA MET A 272 4.94 -15.02 -5.55
C MET A 272 6.08 -15.80 -6.22
N GLY A 273 7.22 -15.95 -5.55
CA GLY A 273 8.34 -16.77 -6.03
C GLY A 273 7.92 -18.21 -6.30
N ARG A 274 7.14 -18.83 -5.41
CA ARG A 274 6.60 -20.18 -5.61
C ARG A 274 5.58 -20.25 -6.75
N LYS A 275 4.75 -19.22 -6.92
CA LYS A 275 3.67 -19.20 -7.94
C LYS A 275 4.15 -18.86 -9.36
N TRP A 276 5.00 -17.84 -9.48
CA TRP A 276 5.37 -17.25 -10.76
C TRP A 276 6.87 -17.27 -11.05
N GLY A 277 7.72 -17.71 -10.11
CA GLY A 277 9.18 -17.56 -10.18
C GLY A 277 9.94 -18.45 -11.15
N SER A 278 9.26 -19.26 -11.97
CA SER A 278 9.93 -20.03 -13.02
C SER A 278 10.42 -19.10 -14.15
N GLY A 279 11.75 -18.96 -14.32
CA GLY A 279 12.37 -18.35 -15.49
C GLY A 279 12.79 -16.87 -15.37
N GLY A 280 12.73 -16.26 -14.19
CA GLY A 280 13.27 -14.91 -13.95
C GLY A 280 14.74 -14.94 -13.52
N GLU A 281 15.50 -13.90 -13.89
CA GLU A 281 16.95 -13.79 -13.58
C GLU A 281 17.24 -12.95 -12.32
N GLY A 282 16.27 -12.16 -11.84
CA GLY A 282 16.41 -11.31 -10.65
C GLY A 282 16.26 -12.05 -9.32
N LYS A 283 16.51 -11.33 -8.21
CA LYS A 283 16.37 -11.85 -6.83
C LYS A 283 14.93 -12.23 -6.49
N TYR A 284 13.96 -11.61 -7.16
CA TYR A 284 12.52 -11.83 -6.94
C TYR A 284 11.82 -12.29 -8.23
N PRO A 285 12.10 -13.51 -8.73
CA PRO A 285 11.59 -13.96 -10.03
C PRO A 285 10.07 -14.09 -10.09
N GLY A 286 9.41 -14.22 -8.94
CA GLY A 286 7.95 -14.22 -8.85
C GLY A 286 7.30 -12.88 -9.23
N VAL A 287 8.00 -11.76 -8.99
CA VAL A 287 7.51 -10.43 -9.35
C VAL A 287 7.59 -10.24 -10.87
N GLU A 288 8.71 -10.60 -11.48
CA GLU A 288 8.87 -10.58 -12.93
C GLU A 288 7.85 -11.49 -13.63
N GLY A 289 7.66 -12.71 -13.12
CA GLY A 289 6.65 -13.62 -13.63
C GLY A 289 5.22 -13.08 -13.51
N TYR A 290 4.89 -12.35 -12.44
CA TYR A 290 3.60 -11.65 -12.30
C TYR A 290 3.42 -10.56 -13.37
N LEU A 291 4.43 -9.69 -13.55
CA LEU A 291 4.40 -8.61 -14.55
C LEU A 291 4.19 -9.17 -15.96
N ILE A 292 4.85 -10.27 -16.31
CA ILE A 292 4.74 -10.85 -17.65
C ILE A 292 3.44 -11.63 -17.82
N ARG A 293 3.12 -12.55 -16.91
CA ARG A 293 2.04 -13.52 -17.10
C ARG A 293 0.66 -12.96 -16.77
N GLU A 294 0.59 -12.06 -15.79
CA GLU A 294 -0.68 -11.55 -15.28
C GLU A 294 -0.97 -10.12 -15.73
N LEU A 295 0.06 -9.27 -15.89
CA LEU A 295 -0.11 -7.91 -16.43
C LEU A 295 0.11 -7.84 -17.95
N GLY A 296 0.66 -8.90 -18.56
CA GLY A 296 0.88 -8.97 -20.01
C GLY A 296 1.98 -8.06 -20.52
N LEU A 297 2.97 -7.72 -19.68
CA LEU A 297 4.17 -7.01 -20.12
C LEU A 297 5.13 -7.96 -20.82
N GLU A 298 5.87 -7.47 -21.80
CA GLU A 298 6.94 -8.25 -22.42
C GLU A 298 8.20 -8.24 -21.55
N VAL A 299 9.09 -9.22 -21.73
CA VAL A 299 10.41 -9.23 -21.06
C VAL A 299 11.17 -7.93 -21.34
N ALA A 300 11.10 -7.42 -22.58
CA ALA A 300 11.72 -6.16 -22.97
C ALA A 300 11.14 -4.94 -22.23
N ASP A 301 9.85 -4.96 -21.89
CA ASP A 301 9.21 -3.91 -21.09
C ASP A 301 9.78 -3.90 -19.68
N VAL A 302 9.88 -5.09 -19.06
CA VAL A 302 10.43 -5.25 -17.71
C VAL A 302 11.88 -4.75 -17.64
N GLU A 303 12.72 -5.12 -18.60
CA GLU A 303 14.11 -4.66 -18.69
C GLU A 303 14.21 -3.14 -18.92
N LYS A 304 13.29 -2.55 -19.67
CA LYS A 304 13.22 -1.09 -19.84
C LYS A 304 12.81 -0.41 -18.53
N ILE A 305 11.84 -0.96 -17.80
CA ILE A 305 11.42 -0.44 -16.49
C ILE A 305 12.58 -0.49 -15.50
N ARG A 306 13.29 -1.64 -15.37
CA ARG A 306 14.46 -1.78 -14.49
C ARG A 306 15.51 -0.70 -14.77
N ARG A 307 15.85 -0.49 -16.05
CA ARG A 307 16.81 0.56 -16.46
C ARG A 307 16.32 1.97 -16.14
N ASN A 308 15.05 2.26 -16.34
CA ASN A 308 14.48 3.58 -16.02
C ASN A 308 14.53 3.85 -14.51
N LEU A 309 14.15 2.87 -13.68
CA LEU A 309 14.19 2.98 -12.23
C LEU A 309 15.61 3.16 -11.70
N ALA A 310 16.58 2.40 -12.22
CA ALA A 310 17.98 2.50 -11.78
C ALA A 310 18.66 3.82 -12.17
N ALA A 311 18.28 4.41 -13.31
CA ALA A 311 18.87 5.65 -13.80
C ALA A 311 18.42 6.90 -13.02
N GLY A 312 17.34 6.81 -12.24
CA GLY A 312 16.63 7.96 -11.68
C GLY A 312 15.91 8.75 -12.78
N GLY A 313 14.70 9.23 -12.50
CA GLY A 313 14.05 10.21 -13.36
C GLY A 313 15.03 11.36 -13.63
N VAL A 314 15.22 11.73 -14.91
CA VAL A 314 16.16 12.80 -15.32
C VAL A 314 15.57 14.16 -14.93
#